data_AF-A0A7C3HKM8-F1
#
_entry.id   AF-A0A7C3HKM8-F1
#
_cell.length_a   1.000
_cell.length_b   1.000
_cell.length_c   1.000
_cell.angle_alpha   90.00
_cell.angle_beta   90.00
_cell.angle_gamma   90.00
#
_symmetry.space_group_name_H-M   'P 1'
#
loop_
_entity.id
_entity.type
_entity.pdbx_description
1 polymer ?
#
loop_
_entity_poly.entity_id
_entity_poly.type
_entity_poly.pdbx_seq_one_letter_code
_entity_poly.pdbx_strand_id
1 'polypeptide(L)' 'MGFGFVGFYTQSDLAAIRAVVARWHGGRWNMVFCDGHVENGKTADWFDLRKAAIRKRWNKDNLPHPELTP' A
#
# COMPACT_ATOMS: atom_id res chain seq x y z
N MET A 1 5.92 -29.25 1.16
CA MET A 1 4.62 -29.06 0.48
C MET A 1 3.68 -28.43 1.49
N GLY A 2 3.46 -27.12 1.44
CA GLY A 2 2.61 -26.41 2.41
C GLY A 2 1.74 -25.40 1.66
N PHE A 3 0.54 -25.82 1.29
CA PHE A 3 -0.48 -24.92 0.72
C PHE A 3 -1.10 -24.14 1.88
N GLY A 4 -0.62 -22.92 2.10
CA GLY A 4 -1.22 -21.98 3.03
C GLY A 4 -2.47 -21.36 2.41
N PHE A 5 -3.65 -21.86 2.77
CA PHE A 5 -4.93 -21.21 2.49
C PHE A 5 -5.06 -20.01 3.43
N VAL A 6 -4.73 -18.82 2.92
CA VAL A 6 -5.10 -17.54 3.54
C VAL A 6 -6.08 -16.88 2.58
N GLY A 7 -7.37 -17.18 2.76
CA GLY A 7 -8.45 -16.63 1.93
C GLY A 7 -8.56 -17.28 0.54
N PHE A 8 -9.71 -17.05 -0.08
CA PHE A 8 -10.23 -17.69 -1.30
C PHE A 8 -9.38 -17.59 -2.59
N TYR A 9 -8.12 -17.17 -2.51
CA TYR A 9 -7.24 -16.97 -3.66
C TYR A 9 -5.99 -17.84 -3.55
N THR A 10 -5.67 -18.54 -4.63
CA THR A 10 -4.41 -19.29 -4.76
C THR A 10 -3.25 -18.33 -5.05
N GLN A 11 -2.01 -18.78 -4.85
CA GLN A 11 -0.81 -17.97 -5.13
C GLN A 11 -0.75 -17.51 -6.60
N SER A 12 -1.24 -18.34 -7.52
CA SER A 12 -1.39 -17.99 -8.95
C SER A 12 -2.40 -16.87 -9.17
N ASP A 13 -3.50 -16.85 -8.41
CA ASP A 13 -4.52 -15.80 -8.51
C ASP A 13 -3.96 -14.46 -8.04
N LEU A 14 -3.19 -14.45 -6.94
CA LEU A 14 -2.52 -13.25 -6.45
C LEU A 14 -1.51 -12.69 -7.45
N ALA A 15 -0.79 -13.57 -8.17
CA ALA A 15 0.15 -13.18 -9.21
C ALA A 15 -0.58 -12.57 -10.42
N ALA A 16 -1.70 -13.16 -10.85
CA ALA A 16 -2.53 -12.64 -11.93
C ALA A 16 -3.13 -11.26 -11.57
N ILE A 17 -3.66 -11.11 -10.34
CA ILE A 17 -4.19 -9.82 -9.86
C ILE A 17 -3.10 -8.74 -9.87
N ARG A 18 -1.89 -9.05 -9.38
CA ARG A 18 -0.75 -8.12 -9.42
C ARG A 18 -0.38 -7.71 -10.85
N ALA A 19 -0.40 -8.66 -11.79
CA ALA A 19 -0.10 -8.38 -13.20
C ALA A 19 -1.16 -7.48 -13.85
N VAL A 20 -2.45 -7.73 -13.56
CA VAL A 20 -3.55 -6.87 -14.03
C VAL A 20 -3.41 -5.46 -13.46
N VAL A 21 -3.19 -5.33 -12.15
CA VAL A 21 -2.96 -4.04 -11.48
C VAL A 21 -1.75 -3.32 -12.06
N ALA A 22 -0.63 -4.02 -12.31
CA ALA A 22 0.56 -3.41 -12.90
C ALA A 22 0.32 -2.89 -14.33
N ARG A 23 -0.54 -3.56 -15.10
CA ARG A 23 -0.93 -3.14 -16.44
C ARG A 23 -1.87 -1.92 -16.41
N TRP A 24 -2.68 -1.77 -15.37
CA TRP A 24 -3.65 -0.68 -15.24
C TRP A 24 -2.97 0.54 -14.61
N HIS A 25 -3.03 1.69 -15.31
CA HIS A 25 -2.40 2.94 -14.87
C HIS A 25 -0.91 2.82 -14.48
N GLY A 26 -0.19 1.84 -15.04
CA GLY A 26 1.22 1.57 -14.72
C GLY A 26 1.45 1.08 -13.27
N GLY A 27 0.46 0.45 -12.65
CA GLY A 27 0.51 0.04 -11.25
C GLY A 27 0.40 1.22 -10.27
N ARG A 28 -0.14 2.35 -10.74
CA ARG A 28 -0.34 3.56 -9.95
C ARG A 28 -1.82 3.74 -9.63
N TRP A 29 -2.08 4.40 -8.51
CA TRP A 29 -3.42 4.66 -8.02
C TRP A 29 -3.61 6.16 -7.83
N ASN A 30 -4.87 6.59 -7.71
CA ASN A 30 -5.21 7.91 -7.21
C ASN A 30 -5.72 7.76 -5.79
N MET A 31 -5.07 8.42 -4.85
CA MET A 31 -5.45 8.45 -3.44
C MET A 31 -6.08 9.80 -3.14
N VAL A 32 -7.32 9.79 -2.66
CA VAL A 32 -8.05 10.98 -2.22
C VAL A 32 -7.97 11.04 -0.69
N PHE A 33 -7.52 12.17 -0.17
CA PHE A 33 -7.49 12.48 1.26
C PHE A 33 -8.79 13.19 1.67
N CYS A 34 -9.12 13.14 2.96
CA CYS A 34 -10.36 13.72 3.49
C CYS A 34 -10.43 15.25 3.38
N ASP A 35 -9.30 15.94 3.18
CA ASP A 35 -9.23 17.38 2.90
C ASP A 35 -9.45 17.73 1.42
N GLY A 36 -9.74 16.73 0.58
CA GLY A 36 -9.94 16.89 -0.86
C GLY A 36 -8.66 16.85 -1.69
N HIS A 37 -7.49 16.66 -1.07
CA HIS A 37 -6.24 16.47 -1.78
C HIS A 37 -6.27 15.15 -2.56
N VAL A 38 -5.83 15.15 -3.82
CA VAL A 38 -5.67 13.93 -4.63
C VAL A 38 -4.21 13.75 -5.06
N GLU A 39 -3.64 12.58 -4.78
CA GLU A 39 -2.30 12.22 -5.21
C GLU A 39 -2.26 10.98 -6.07
N ASN A 40 -1.32 10.95 -7.01
CA ASN A 40 -1.05 9.79 -7.85
C ASN A 40 0.29 9.14 -7.49
N GLY A 41 0.29 7.85 -7.18
CA GLY A 41 1.46 7.14 -6.66
C GLY A 41 1.33 5.62 -6.69
N LYS A 42 2.39 4.90 -6.31
CA LYS A 42 2.32 3.45 -6.11
C LYS A 42 1.88 3.13 -4.69
N THR A 43 1.34 1.93 -4.47
CA THR A 43 0.96 1.46 -3.12
C THR A 43 2.12 1.59 -2.11
N ALA A 44 3.35 1.33 -2.53
CA ALA A 44 4.53 1.47 -1.67
C ALA A 44 4.85 2.93 -1.27
N ASP A 45 4.33 3.93 -1.99
CA ASP A 45 4.57 5.34 -1.68
C ASP A 45 3.66 5.85 -0.54
N TRP A 46 2.65 5.07 -0.15
CA TRP A 46 1.73 5.42 0.95
C TRP A 46 1.71 4.41 2.09
N PHE A 47 2.07 3.15 1.85
CA PHE A 47 1.96 2.09 2.85
C PHE A 47 3.31 1.47 3.26
N ASP A 48 4.43 1.95 2.71
CA ASP A 48 5.75 1.51 3.15
C ASP A 48 6.16 2.21 4.45
N LEU A 49 5.60 1.75 5.57
CA LEU A 49 5.80 2.32 6.91
C LEU A 49 7.25 2.26 7.41
N ARG A 50 8.14 1.55 6.71
CA ARG A 50 9.59 1.61 6.93
C ARG A 50 10.15 3.02 6.68
N LYS A 51 9.53 3.78 5.77
CA LYS A 51 9.93 5.15 5.44
C LYS A 51 9.32 6.12 6.44
N ALA A 52 10.17 6.83 7.19
CA ALA A 52 9.73 7.85 8.15
C ALA A 52 8.83 8.93 7.52
N ALA A 53 9.10 9.30 6.26
CA ALA A 53 8.33 10.28 5.52
C ALA A 53 6.87 9.84 5.24
N ILE A 54 6.63 8.53 5.12
CA ILE A 54 5.29 7.98 4.93
C ILE A 54 4.58 7.87 6.27
N ARG A 55 5.26 7.41 7.33
CA ARG A 55 4.64 7.32 8.67
C ARG A 55 4.12 8.67 9.16
N LYS A 56 4.94 9.72 9.05
CA LYS A 56 4.53 11.05 9.51
C LYS A 56 3.24 11.54 8.85
N ARG A 57 3.00 11.16 7.59
CA ARG A 57 1.83 11.59 6.83
C ARG A 57 0.52 11.07 7.43
N TRP A 58 0.55 9.90 8.07
CA TRP A 58 -0.63 9.29 8.67
C TRP A 58 -0.84 9.69 10.13
N ASN A 59 0.14 10.35 10.74
CA ASN A 59 0.08 10.79 12.13
C ASN A 59 -0.39 12.24 12.22
N LYS A 60 -1.30 12.51 13.16
CA LYS A 60 -1.91 13.83 13.35
C LYS A 60 -0.88 14.93 13.65
N ASP A 61 0.19 14.58 14.36
CA ASP A 61 1.26 15.49 14.75
C ASP A 61 2.39 15.60 13.70
N ASN A 62 2.22 14.92 12.56
CA ASN A 62 3.21 14.86 11.48
C ASN A 62 4.59 14.36 11.97
N LEU A 63 4.63 13.57 13.03
CA LEU A 63 5.84 12.90 13.50
C LEU A 63 5.86 11.43 13.06
N PRO A 64 7.03 10.84 12.73
CA PRO A 64 7.09 9.47 12.23
C PRO A 64 6.72 8.37 13.22
N HIS A 65 6.69 8.63 14.53
CA HIS A 65 6.45 7.66 15.62
C HIS A 65 6.95 6.22 15.32
N PRO A 66 8.28 6.02 15.21
CA PRO A 66 8.84 4.69 14.94
C PRO A 66 8.48 3.63 16.00
N GLU A 67 8.14 4.05 17.22
CA GLU A 67 7.75 3.23 18.36
C GLU A 67 6.40 2.51 18.19
N LEU A 68 5.53 2.97 17.29
CA LEU A 68 4.19 2.39 17.07
C LEU A 68 4.19 1.25 16.04
N THR A 69 5.32 1.00 15.38
CA THR A 69 5.46 -0.06 14.37
C THR A 69 6.41 -1.15 14.86
N PRO A 70 6.03 -2.45 14.76
CA PRO A 70 6.88 -3.58 15.14
C PRO A 70 8.13 -3.73 14.27
#